data_AF-A0A930J5P5-F1
#
_entry.id   AF-A0A930J5P5-F1
#
_cell.length_a   1.000
_cell.length_b   1.000
_cell.length_c   1.000
_cell.angle_alpha   90.00
_cell.angle_beta   90.00
_cell.angle_gamma   90.00
#
_symmetry.space_group_name_H-M   'P 1'
#
loop_
_entity.id
_entity.type
_entity.pdbx_description
1 polymer ?
#
loop_
_entity_poly.entity_id
_entity_poly.type
_entity_poly.pdbx_seq_one_letter_code
_entity_poly.pdbx_strand_id
1 'polypeptide(L)'
;VQGDQLGSWVMRFNYDGDWSGFSLYADKFFEDHSAMLQLDYNGYGEGSEWMEKKQRRYLIYDFKDWLLGFEYRYKPDNWLNSFVVEYLYSKYQSGPIYHDHTITIADHIGGKDNFYNHYILPGFQHWGQGIGNPLYRSPIYNEDGTIYFKDNRFMGFHVGLGGHPSEYFKWRFLGTWQEGLGTYEQPYTKKRHNVSLMGEATYTLQGQKLPMWMRGVDVRMGIGADFGSVLGGNNYGMQLTITKRGLLGKK
;
A
#
# COMPACT_ATOMS: atom_id res chain seq x y z
N VAL A 1 -0.29 -5.48 -25.57
CA VAL A 1 -0.97 -5.50 -24.25
C VAL A 1 -2.12 -4.52 -24.34
N GLN A 2 -3.36 -4.91 -24.03
CA GLN A 2 -4.54 -4.03 -24.12
C GLN A 2 -5.18 -3.89 -22.75
N GLY A 3 -5.57 -2.66 -22.37
CA GLY A 3 -6.18 -2.34 -21.08
C GLY A 3 -5.22 -1.67 -20.10
N ASP A 4 -5.74 -1.37 -18.92
CA ASP A 4 -4.98 -0.89 -17.76
C ASP A 4 -4.47 -2.08 -16.96
N GLN A 5 -3.18 -2.09 -16.65
CA GLN A 5 -2.52 -3.21 -16.00
C GLN A 5 -1.83 -2.74 -14.72
N LEU A 6 -1.96 -3.56 -13.70
CA LEU A 6 -1.29 -3.36 -12.43
C LEU A 6 -1.03 -4.76 -11.86
N GLY A 7 0.17 -4.96 -11.34
CA GLY A 7 0.53 -6.21 -10.69
C GLY A 7 1.67 -6.04 -9.71
N SER A 8 1.98 -7.13 -9.02
CA SER A 8 3.17 -7.20 -8.21
C SER A 8 3.81 -8.58 -8.15
N TRP A 9 5.13 -8.59 -7.98
CA TRP A 9 5.86 -9.76 -7.54
C TRP A 9 5.84 -9.83 -6.02
N VAL A 10 5.25 -10.89 -5.47
CA VAL A 10 5.15 -11.09 -4.03
C VAL A 10 6.04 -12.25 -3.61
N MET A 11 6.85 -12.03 -2.59
CA MET A 11 7.67 -13.06 -1.95
C MET A 11 7.45 -13.00 -0.44
N ARG A 12 7.32 -14.17 0.19
CA ARG A 12 7.20 -14.26 1.65
C ARG A 12 7.94 -15.48 2.18
N PHE A 13 8.84 -15.24 3.11
CA PHE A 13 9.47 -16.26 3.93
C PHE A 13 8.78 -16.31 5.30
N ASN A 14 8.50 -17.50 5.79
CA ASN A 14 7.87 -17.71 7.10
C ASN A 14 8.70 -18.70 7.91
N TYR A 15 8.92 -18.36 9.17
CA TYR A 15 9.38 -19.28 10.20
C TYR A 15 8.27 -19.41 11.25
N ASP A 16 7.92 -20.64 11.59
CA ASP A 16 6.91 -20.94 12.61
C ASP A 16 7.48 -21.93 13.63
N GLY A 17 7.81 -21.44 14.82
CA GLY A 17 8.29 -22.24 15.94
C GLY A 17 7.23 -22.40 17.03
N ASP A 18 7.50 -23.20 18.05
CA ASP A 18 6.50 -23.56 19.07
C ASP A 18 5.96 -22.37 19.87
N TRP A 19 6.81 -21.37 20.12
CA TRP A 19 6.48 -20.19 20.95
C TRP A 19 6.33 -18.90 20.16
N SER A 20 7.00 -18.80 19.01
CA SER A 20 7.02 -17.62 18.17
C SER A 20 7.21 -17.97 16.71
N GLY A 21 6.77 -17.06 15.84
CA GLY A 21 7.03 -17.09 14.41
C GLY A 21 7.44 -15.71 13.92
N PHE A 22 8.10 -15.68 12.77
CA PHE A 22 8.38 -14.43 12.08
C PHE A 22 8.20 -14.61 10.58
N SER A 23 8.00 -13.49 9.89
CA SER A 23 7.88 -13.46 8.44
C SER A 23 8.67 -12.29 7.88
N LEU A 24 9.29 -12.52 6.73
CA LEU A 24 9.89 -11.49 5.89
C LEU A 24 9.12 -11.51 4.57
N TYR A 25 8.68 -10.36 4.08
CA TYR A 25 7.97 -10.28 2.81
C TYR A 25 8.39 -9.07 2.00
N ALA A 26 8.27 -9.23 0.69
CA ALA A 26 8.55 -8.21 -0.30
C ALA A 26 7.44 -8.20 -1.34
N ASP A 27 6.99 -7.01 -1.73
CA ASP A 27 6.08 -6.78 -2.85
C ASP A 27 6.73 -5.74 -3.78
N LYS A 28 6.86 -6.08 -5.06
CA LYS A 28 7.38 -5.21 -6.11
C LYS A 28 6.29 -4.88 -7.12
N PHE A 29 5.81 -3.65 -7.04
CA PHE A 29 4.78 -3.13 -7.94
C PHE A 29 5.32 -2.88 -9.37
N PHE A 30 4.45 -3.12 -10.34
CA PHE A 30 4.63 -2.77 -11.75
C PHE A 30 3.27 -2.47 -12.41
N GLU A 31 3.25 -1.62 -13.43
CA GLU A 31 2.05 -1.30 -14.22
C GLU A 31 2.15 -1.77 -15.67
N ASP A 32 3.37 -1.93 -16.18
CA ASP A 32 3.61 -2.37 -17.53
C ASP A 32 4.47 -3.64 -17.57
N HIS A 33 4.56 -4.23 -18.76
CA HIS A 33 5.32 -5.46 -18.94
C HIS A 33 6.83 -5.27 -18.74
N SER A 34 7.35 -4.06 -19.01
CA SER A 34 8.78 -3.79 -18.89
C SER A 34 9.18 -3.68 -17.42
N ALA A 35 8.38 -3.01 -16.57
CA ALA A 35 8.58 -2.99 -15.12
C ALA A 35 8.29 -4.36 -14.48
N MET A 36 7.39 -5.18 -15.06
CA MET A 36 7.19 -6.56 -14.59
C MET A 36 8.48 -7.37 -14.66
N LEU A 37 9.24 -7.28 -15.75
CA LEU A 37 10.49 -8.05 -15.92
C LEU A 37 11.75 -7.26 -15.58
N GLN A 38 11.59 -5.98 -15.21
CA GLN A 38 12.69 -5.03 -14.99
C GLN A 38 13.60 -4.90 -16.23
N LEU A 39 13.03 -5.11 -17.42
CA LEU A 39 13.73 -5.22 -18.68
C LEU A 39 12.93 -4.54 -19.78
N ASP A 40 13.59 -3.65 -20.51
CA ASP A 40 13.02 -3.00 -21.68
C ASP A 40 13.95 -3.14 -22.89
N TYR A 41 13.38 -3.29 -24.09
CA TYR A 41 14.15 -3.52 -25.29
C TYR A 41 14.68 -2.20 -25.85
N ASN A 42 16.00 -2.07 -25.96
CA ASN A 42 16.67 -0.87 -26.48
C ASN A 42 17.73 -1.25 -27.54
N GLY A 43 17.32 -2.06 -28.53
CA GLY A 43 18.19 -2.58 -29.58
C GLY A 43 17.80 -2.14 -31.00
N TYR A 44 17.13 -0.99 -31.13
CA TYR A 44 16.67 -0.47 -32.41
C TYR A 44 17.82 0.08 -33.27
N GLY A 45 17.62 0.12 -34.59
CA GLY A 45 18.53 0.76 -35.53
C GLY A 45 18.48 2.29 -35.47
N GLU A 46 19.24 2.95 -36.33
CA GLU A 46 19.28 4.42 -36.46
C GLU A 46 18.79 4.87 -37.86
N GLY A 47 18.46 6.14 -38.01
CA GLY A 47 18.12 6.72 -39.32
C GLY A 47 16.87 6.09 -39.93
N SER A 48 16.93 5.64 -41.18
CA SER A 48 15.78 5.01 -41.86
C SER A 48 15.36 3.67 -41.25
N GLU A 49 16.24 3.02 -40.49
CA GLU A 49 15.99 1.72 -39.86
C GLU A 49 15.61 1.86 -38.37
N TRP A 50 15.20 3.04 -37.92
CA TRP A 50 14.93 3.35 -36.51
C TRP A 50 13.84 2.50 -35.86
N MET A 51 12.97 1.85 -36.66
CA MET A 51 11.94 0.91 -36.19
C MET A 51 12.37 -0.56 -36.27
N GLU A 52 13.54 -0.85 -36.85
CA GLU A 52 14.03 -2.22 -37.03
C GLU A 52 14.82 -2.69 -35.79
N LYS A 53 14.53 -3.91 -35.32
CA LYS A 53 15.25 -4.55 -34.23
C LYS A 53 16.58 -5.11 -34.75
N LYS A 54 17.69 -4.43 -34.44
CA LYS A 54 19.03 -4.76 -34.99
C LYS A 54 19.95 -5.41 -33.96
N GLN A 55 19.78 -5.07 -32.68
CA GLN A 55 20.65 -5.53 -31.59
C GLN A 55 19.86 -6.28 -30.51
N ARG A 56 20.52 -7.16 -29.77
CA ARG A 56 19.97 -7.79 -28.55
C ARG A 56 20.38 -6.97 -27.33
N ARG A 57 20.01 -5.69 -27.30
CA ARG A 57 20.31 -4.75 -26.22
C ARG A 57 19.04 -4.47 -25.41
N TYR A 58 19.19 -4.48 -24.10
CA TYR A 58 18.09 -4.25 -23.16
C TYR A 58 18.53 -3.22 -22.10
N LEU A 59 17.61 -2.35 -21.73
CA LEU A 59 17.70 -1.51 -20.55
C LEU A 59 17.26 -2.33 -19.34
N ILE A 60 18.03 -2.26 -18.25
CA ILE A 60 17.68 -2.84 -16.96
C ILE A 60 17.32 -1.68 -16.05
N TYR A 61 16.10 -1.70 -15.50
CA TYR A 61 15.65 -0.67 -14.56
C TYR A 61 16.33 -0.83 -13.18
N ASP A 62 16.41 0.26 -12.41
CA ASP A 62 16.87 0.16 -11.03
C ASP A 62 15.87 -0.68 -10.22
N PHE A 63 16.40 -1.57 -9.38
CA PHE A 63 15.61 -2.40 -8.47
C PHE A 63 15.02 -1.59 -7.30
N LYS A 64 14.03 -0.75 -7.59
CA LYS A 64 13.34 0.16 -6.67
C LYS A 64 11.83 -0.07 -6.71
N ASP A 65 11.11 0.68 -5.88
CA ASP A 65 9.65 0.61 -5.72
C ASP A 65 9.14 -0.69 -5.08
N TRP A 66 9.60 -0.93 -3.85
CA TRP A 66 9.28 -2.11 -3.06
C TRP A 66 8.45 -1.74 -1.84
N LEU A 67 7.57 -2.64 -1.44
CA LEU A 67 7.14 -2.81 -0.06
C LEU A 67 7.97 -3.93 0.55
N LEU A 68 8.68 -3.64 1.64
CA LEU A 68 9.42 -4.62 2.42
C LEU A 68 8.82 -4.67 3.82
N GLY A 69 8.57 -5.86 4.33
CA GLY A 69 7.93 -6.05 5.61
C GLY A 69 8.56 -7.13 6.47
N PHE A 70 8.52 -6.89 7.77
CA PHE A 70 8.86 -7.85 8.81
C PHE A 70 7.67 -7.98 9.77
N GLU A 71 7.24 -9.21 10.02
CA GLU A 71 6.22 -9.54 11.02
C GLU A 71 6.84 -10.46 12.06
N TYR A 72 6.53 -10.22 13.34
CA TYR A 72 6.81 -11.14 14.43
C TYR A 72 5.53 -11.46 15.19
N ARG A 73 5.40 -12.72 15.63
CA ARG A 73 4.26 -13.22 16.39
C ARG A 73 4.73 -14.07 17.56
N TYR A 74 4.32 -13.70 18.76
CA TYR A 74 4.43 -14.49 19.98
C TYR A 74 3.07 -15.16 20.27
N LYS A 75 3.07 -16.49 20.41
CA LYS A 75 1.85 -17.31 20.47
C LYS A 75 1.12 -17.25 21.81
N PRO A 76 1.81 -17.33 22.98
CA PRO A 76 1.13 -17.29 24.28
C PRO A 76 0.51 -15.92 24.59
N ASP A 77 -0.57 -15.88 25.36
CA ASP A 77 -1.20 -14.63 25.79
C ASP A 77 -0.21 -13.69 26.47
N ASN A 78 -0.12 -12.47 25.96
CA ASN A 78 0.81 -11.46 26.45
C ASN A 78 0.24 -10.05 26.18
N TRP A 79 0.83 -9.04 26.81
CA TRP A 79 0.51 -7.67 26.50
C TRP A 79 0.89 -7.29 25.07
N LEU A 80 1.99 -7.82 24.54
CA LEU A 80 2.43 -7.63 23.17
C LEU A 80 2.67 -9.00 22.52
N ASN A 81 1.89 -9.29 21.49
CA ASN A 81 1.92 -10.56 20.77
C ASN A 81 2.41 -10.40 19.33
N SER A 82 2.01 -9.33 18.66
CA SER A 82 2.38 -9.11 17.26
C SER A 82 3.02 -7.75 17.10
N PHE A 83 4.08 -7.70 16.30
CA PHE A 83 4.53 -6.44 15.74
C PHE A 83 4.86 -6.60 14.26
N VAL A 84 4.63 -5.53 13.51
CA VAL A 84 4.90 -5.42 12.09
C VAL A 84 5.69 -4.14 11.86
N VAL A 85 6.69 -4.19 10.99
CA VAL A 85 7.37 -3.02 10.46
C VAL A 85 7.38 -3.15 8.94
N GLU A 86 6.90 -2.13 8.24
CA GLU A 86 6.91 -2.09 6.78
C GLU A 86 7.56 -0.81 6.28
N TYR A 87 8.29 -0.94 5.18
CA TYR A 87 8.85 0.14 4.41
C TYR A 87 8.26 0.07 3.01
N LEU A 88 7.74 1.18 2.52
CA LEU A 88 7.21 1.31 1.17
C LEU A 88 7.92 2.42 0.44
N TYR A 89 8.24 2.18 -0.83
CA TYR A 89 8.80 3.16 -1.73
C TYR A 89 8.09 3.04 -3.08
N SER A 90 7.73 4.18 -3.67
CA SER A 90 7.13 4.28 -5.01
C SER A 90 7.64 5.50 -5.80
N LYS A 91 8.74 6.12 -5.36
CA LYS A 91 9.21 7.39 -5.92
C LYS A 91 9.91 7.25 -7.27
N TYR A 92 10.41 6.05 -7.60
CA TYR A 92 11.26 5.84 -8.76
C TYR A 92 10.45 5.67 -10.04
N GLN A 93 9.49 4.73 -10.07
CA GLN A 93 8.50 4.61 -11.15
C GLN A 93 9.17 4.56 -12.54
N SER A 94 10.11 3.62 -12.68
CA SER A 94 10.99 3.41 -13.86
C SER A 94 11.91 4.58 -14.23
N GLY A 95 11.90 5.66 -13.45
CA GLY A 95 12.83 6.79 -13.57
C GLY A 95 12.14 8.11 -13.91
N PRO A 96 12.86 9.24 -13.82
CA PRO A 96 12.28 10.58 -13.96
C PRO A 96 12.13 11.08 -15.40
N ILE A 97 12.72 10.38 -16.37
CA ILE A 97 12.77 10.78 -17.76
C ILE A 97 12.13 9.66 -18.57
N TYR A 98 11.21 10.05 -19.45
CA TYR A 98 10.63 9.21 -20.47
C TYR A 98 11.10 9.72 -21.83
N HIS A 99 11.57 8.81 -22.68
CA HIS A 99 11.95 9.10 -24.06
C HIS A 99 11.70 7.89 -24.95
N ASP A 100 10.75 8.02 -25.88
CA ASP A 100 10.56 7.07 -26.96
C ASP A 100 11.67 7.20 -27.99
N HIS A 101 12.12 6.06 -28.55
CA HIS A 101 13.10 6.09 -29.62
C HIS A 101 12.53 6.87 -30.82
N THR A 102 13.37 7.68 -31.46
CA THR A 102 13.01 8.52 -32.60
C THR A 102 14.04 8.35 -33.71
N ILE A 103 13.73 8.88 -34.90
CA ILE A 103 14.67 8.89 -36.03
C ILE A 103 16.00 9.60 -35.71
N THR A 104 15.98 10.57 -34.79
CA THR A 104 17.14 11.37 -34.38
C THR A 104 17.86 10.84 -33.14
N ILE A 105 17.16 10.14 -32.26
CA ILE A 105 17.69 9.60 -31.00
C ILE A 105 17.17 8.17 -30.88
N ALA A 106 18.03 7.20 -31.15
CA ALA A 106 17.65 5.79 -31.16
C ALA A 106 17.48 5.17 -29.77
N ASP A 107 17.96 5.85 -28.71
CA ASP A 107 17.81 5.36 -27.34
C ASP A 107 16.35 5.42 -26.88
N HIS A 108 15.86 4.27 -26.41
CA HIS A 108 14.60 4.14 -25.69
C HIS A 108 14.86 4.18 -24.18
N ILE A 109 14.15 5.07 -23.47
CA ILE A 109 14.23 5.23 -22.01
C ILE A 109 12.79 5.26 -21.47
N GLY A 110 12.39 4.19 -20.78
CA GLY A 110 11.16 4.18 -19.99
C GLY A 110 11.29 5.03 -18.72
N GLY A 111 10.15 5.46 -18.18
CA GLY A 111 10.09 6.31 -16.99
C GLY A 111 8.86 7.22 -17.00
N LYS A 112 8.79 8.09 -16.00
CA LYS A 112 7.60 8.90 -15.70
C LYS A 112 6.33 8.06 -15.52
N ASP A 113 6.48 6.83 -15.04
CA ASP A 113 5.34 5.98 -14.74
C ASP A 113 4.47 6.66 -13.69
N ASN A 114 3.20 6.29 -13.64
CA ASN A 114 2.20 7.07 -12.95
C ASN A 114 1.25 6.15 -12.18
N PHE A 115 1.82 5.45 -11.19
CA PHE A 115 1.12 4.38 -10.49
C PHE A 115 -0.32 4.74 -10.09
N TYR A 116 -1.24 3.81 -10.36
CA TYR A 116 -2.68 3.83 -10.17
C TYR A 116 -3.45 4.74 -11.14
N ASN A 117 -2.78 5.51 -12.00
CA ASN A 117 -3.43 6.34 -13.01
C ASN A 117 -3.31 5.69 -14.39
N HIS A 118 -4.32 5.92 -15.23
CA HIS A 118 -4.31 5.48 -16.61
C HIS A 118 -4.79 6.61 -17.53
N TYR A 119 -4.22 6.72 -18.73
CA TYR A 119 -4.55 7.82 -19.65
C TYR A 119 -5.98 7.74 -20.22
N ILE A 120 -6.50 6.51 -20.38
CA ILE A 120 -7.82 6.26 -20.99
C ILE A 120 -8.87 5.91 -19.93
N LEU A 121 -8.46 5.20 -18.87
CA LEU A 121 -9.38 4.67 -17.86
C LEU A 121 -9.26 5.50 -16.58
N PRO A 122 -10.27 5.51 -15.70
CA PRO A 122 -10.25 6.26 -14.44
C PRO A 122 -9.12 5.92 -13.44
N GLY A 123 -8.20 5.01 -13.78
CA GLY A 123 -7.19 4.47 -12.88
C GLY A 123 -7.73 3.37 -11.96
N PHE A 124 -6.87 2.87 -11.07
CA PHE A 124 -7.13 1.69 -10.24
C PHE A 124 -7.92 2.03 -8.97
N GLN A 125 -9.20 2.36 -9.16
CA GLN A 125 -10.10 2.83 -8.11
C GLN A 125 -11.55 2.34 -8.29
N HIS A 126 -12.32 2.40 -7.20
CA HIS A 126 -13.76 2.22 -7.19
C HIS A 126 -14.44 3.38 -6.45
N TRP A 127 -15.27 4.17 -7.15
CA TRP A 127 -15.99 5.33 -6.58
C TRP A 127 -15.08 6.34 -5.83
N GLY A 128 -13.90 6.65 -6.37
CA GLY A 128 -12.97 7.57 -5.74
C GLY A 128 -12.04 6.92 -4.71
N GLN A 129 -12.25 5.66 -4.35
CA GLN A 129 -11.40 4.92 -3.40
C GLN A 129 -10.37 4.09 -4.15
N GLY A 130 -9.09 4.24 -3.82
CA GLY A 130 -8.04 3.41 -4.37
C GLY A 130 -8.23 1.93 -4.02
N ILE A 131 -8.01 1.06 -5.01
CA ILE A 131 -8.04 -0.39 -4.81
C ILE A 131 -6.61 -0.84 -4.51
N GLY A 132 -6.37 -1.50 -3.37
CA GLY A 132 -5.04 -1.96 -3.01
C GLY A 132 -4.44 -1.15 -1.85
N ASN A 133 -3.31 -0.47 -2.10
CA ASN A 133 -2.53 0.13 -1.03
C ASN A 133 -3.16 1.46 -0.54
N PRO A 134 -3.50 1.58 0.75
CA PRO A 134 -4.22 2.74 1.29
C PRO A 134 -3.37 4.02 1.41
N LEU A 135 -2.06 3.96 1.16
CA LEU A 135 -1.18 5.13 1.19
C LEU A 135 -1.18 5.91 -0.13
N TYR A 136 -1.66 5.32 -1.23
CA TYR A 136 -2.01 6.13 -2.39
C TYR A 136 -3.21 6.98 -2.01
N ARG A 137 -3.06 8.30 -2.04
CA ARG A 137 -4.15 9.21 -1.68
C ARG A 137 -5.32 8.97 -2.64
N SER A 138 -6.39 8.38 -2.12
CA SER A 138 -7.61 8.11 -2.86
C SER A 138 -8.16 9.39 -3.51
N PRO A 139 -8.56 9.36 -4.80
CA PRO A 139 -9.07 10.53 -5.50
C PRO A 139 -10.28 11.22 -4.86
N ILE A 140 -11.07 10.49 -4.05
CA ILE A 140 -12.19 11.07 -3.29
C ILE A 140 -11.77 12.23 -2.37
N TYR A 141 -10.50 12.28 -1.98
CA TYR A 141 -9.97 13.36 -1.16
C TYR A 141 -9.51 14.58 -1.97
N ASN A 142 -9.62 14.57 -3.30
CA ASN A 142 -9.24 15.70 -4.14
C ASN A 142 -10.31 16.80 -4.09
N GLU A 143 -9.88 18.03 -3.77
CA GLU A 143 -10.79 19.18 -3.63
C GLU A 143 -11.35 19.69 -4.98
N ASP A 144 -10.68 19.39 -6.09
CA ASP A 144 -11.07 19.84 -7.42
C ASP A 144 -11.99 18.85 -8.17
N GLY A 145 -12.43 17.79 -7.50
CA GLY A 145 -13.33 16.78 -8.07
C GLY A 145 -12.69 15.86 -9.11
N THR A 146 -11.37 15.95 -9.31
CA THR A 146 -10.66 15.05 -10.22
C THR A 146 -10.54 13.65 -9.62
N ILE A 147 -10.75 12.63 -10.46
CA ILE A 147 -10.69 11.22 -10.04
C ILE A 147 -9.28 10.61 -10.23
N TYR A 148 -8.25 11.46 -10.23
CA TYR A 148 -6.86 11.11 -10.50
C TYR A 148 -6.06 10.99 -9.20
N PHE A 149 -5.15 10.02 -9.12
CA PHE A 149 -4.25 9.87 -7.97
C PHE A 149 -3.16 10.94 -8.02
N LYS A 150 -3.31 11.95 -7.15
CA LYS A 150 -2.40 13.11 -7.09
C LYS A 150 -1.14 12.89 -6.26
N ASP A 151 -1.06 11.80 -5.50
CA ASP A 151 0.13 11.41 -4.74
C ASP A 151 0.35 9.91 -4.93
N ASN A 152 1.19 9.56 -5.89
CA ASN A 152 1.57 8.17 -6.17
C ASN A 152 3.08 7.94 -6.11
N ARG A 153 3.87 9.02 -5.96
CA ARG A 153 5.33 8.99 -5.72
C ARG A 153 5.63 9.31 -4.27
N PHE A 154 5.70 8.28 -3.44
CA PHE A 154 5.92 8.49 -2.01
C PHE A 154 6.80 7.40 -1.40
N MET A 155 7.21 7.64 -0.16
CA MET A 155 7.75 6.59 0.70
C MET A 155 7.00 6.59 2.01
N GLY A 156 6.94 5.43 2.66
CA GLY A 156 6.27 5.30 3.95
C GLY A 156 6.98 4.31 4.87
N PHE A 157 6.85 4.56 6.17
CA PHE A 157 7.20 3.64 7.23
C PHE A 157 5.94 3.34 8.03
N HIS A 158 5.60 2.06 8.16
CA HIS A 158 4.46 1.60 8.92
C HIS A 158 4.93 0.72 10.08
N VAL A 159 4.29 0.90 11.23
CA VAL A 159 4.44 0.03 12.39
C VAL A 159 3.06 -0.38 12.88
N GLY A 160 2.89 -1.69 13.09
CA GLY A 160 1.72 -2.26 13.73
C GLY A 160 2.13 -2.98 15.01
N LEU A 161 1.39 -2.79 16.09
CA LEU A 161 1.54 -3.51 17.36
C LEU A 161 0.19 -4.12 17.74
N GLY A 162 0.19 -5.29 18.35
CA GLY A 162 -1.03 -5.93 18.82
C GLY A 162 -0.78 -6.88 19.98
N GLY A 163 -1.80 -7.06 20.81
CA GLY A 163 -1.71 -7.91 22.00
C GLY A 163 -3.04 -8.52 22.38
N HIS A 164 -2.97 -9.66 23.07
CA HIS A 164 -4.09 -10.38 23.66
C HIS A 164 -3.68 -10.92 25.03
N PRO A 165 -3.65 -10.10 26.09
CA PRO A 165 -3.22 -10.53 27.41
C PRO A 165 -4.21 -11.50 28.09
N SER A 166 -5.39 -11.69 27.50
CA SER A 166 -6.37 -12.69 27.91
C SER A 166 -7.27 -13.06 26.73
N GLU A 167 -8.04 -14.13 26.88
CA GLU A 167 -9.04 -14.56 25.89
C GLU A 167 -10.11 -13.50 25.58
N TYR A 168 -10.35 -12.56 26.50
CA TYR A 168 -11.46 -11.58 26.42
C TYR A 168 -11.03 -10.18 26.04
N PHE A 169 -9.73 -9.88 26.03
CA PHE A 169 -9.23 -8.54 25.74
C PHE A 169 -8.15 -8.58 24.67
N LYS A 170 -8.36 -7.79 23.62
CA LYS A 170 -7.42 -7.65 22.51
C LYS A 170 -7.25 -6.18 22.18
N TRP A 171 -6.05 -5.80 21.79
CA TRP A 171 -5.78 -4.44 21.34
C TRP A 171 -4.81 -4.43 20.16
N ARG A 172 -4.86 -3.35 19.38
CA ARG A 172 -3.87 -3.04 18.35
C ARG A 172 -3.62 -1.55 18.26
N PHE A 173 -2.41 -1.21 17.83
CA PHE A 173 -1.99 0.13 17.49
C PHE A 173 -1.32 0.11 16.13
N LEU A 174 -1.64 1.08 15.28
CA LEU A 174 -1.09 1.25 13.95
C LEU A 174 -0.55 2.68 13.84
N GLY A 175 0.64 2.83 13.30
CA GLY A 175 1.26 4.12 13.03
C GLY A 175 1.95 4.11 11.67
N THR A 176 1.69 5.12 10.86
CA THR A 176 2.31 5.27 9.55
C THR A 176 2.81 6.67 9.36
N TRP A 177 4.06 6.82 8.93
CA TRP A 177 4.58 8.07 8.40
C TRP A 177 4.73 7.95 6.89
N GLN A 178 4.40 9.01 6.16
CA GLN A 178 4.50 9.09 4.70
C GLN A 178 5.15 10.40 4.28
N GLU A 179 5.97 10.34 3.23
CA GLU A 179 6.47 11.49 2.49
C GLU A 179 6.14 11.35 1.00
N GLY A 180 5.31 12.25 0.49
CA GLY A 180 4.84 12.31 -0.89
C GLY A 180 5.48 13.41 -1.73
N LEU A 181 5.65 13.12 -3.03
CA LEU A 181 6.22 14.01 -4.05
C LEU A 181 5.19 14.43 -5.10
N GLY A 182 3.95 13.93 -5.04
CA GLY A 182 2.95 14.13 -6.10
C GLY A 182 3.09 13.09 -7.21
N THR A 183 2.93 13.50 -8.46
CA THR A 183 3.22 12.66 -9.64
C THR A 183 4.42 13.21 -10.41
N TYR A 184 4.89 12.52 -11.46
CA TYR A 184 5.92 13.09 -12.34
C TYR A 184 5.41 14.26 -13.19
N GLU A 185 4.15 14.20 -13.61
CA GLU A 185 3.50 15.24 -14.42
C GLU A 185 3.15 16.47 -13.57
N GLN A 186 2.69 16.24 -12.34
CA GLN A 186 2.29 17.28 -11.40
C GLN A 186 3.01 17.09 -10.05
N PRO A 187 4.33 17.34 -9.99
CA PRO A 187 5.08 17.20 -8.76
C PRO A 187 4.67 18.28 -7.75
N TYR A 188 4.73 17.94 -6.47
CA TYR A 188 4.58 18.94 -5.42
C TYR A 188 5.74 19.93 -5.42
N THR A 189 5.44 21.21 -5.21
CA THR A 189 6.44 22.27 -5.07
C THR A 189 7.34 22.07 -3.85
N LYS A 190 6.83 21.39 -2.81
CA LYS A 190 7.56 20.92 -1.64
C LYS A 190 7.05 19.54 -1.26
N LYS A 191 7.94 18.72 -0.69
CA LYS A 191 7.58 17.42 -0.12
C LYS A 191 6.43 17.58 0.87
N ARG A 192 5.45 16.69 0.80
CA ARG A 192 4.33 16.65 1.74
C ARG A 192 4.50 15.47 2.66
N HIS A 193 4.08 15.63 3.92
CA HIS A 193 4.16 14.58 4.92
C HIS A 193 2.79 14.26 5.48
N ASN A 194 2.62 13.02 5.94
CA ASN A 194 1.47 12.57 6.73
C ASN A 194 1.91 11.64 7.85
N VAL A 195 1.28 11.75 9.01
CA VAL A 195 1.36 10.79 10.10
C VAL A 195 -0.06 10.30 10.40
N SER A 196 -0.29 9.02 10.23
CA SER A 196 -1.58 8.35 10.47
C SER A 196 -1.44 7.43 11.67
N LEU A 197 -2.27 7.61 12.70
CA LEU A 197 -2.26 6.83 13.94
C LEU A 197 -3.64 6.22 14.17
N MET A 198 -3.69 4.98 14.63
CA MET A 198 -4.94 4.32 15.01
C MET A 198 -4.71 3.38 16.19
N GLY A 199 -5.58 3.49 17.20
CA GLY A 199 -5.63 2.60 18.35
C GLY A 199 -7.00 1.93 18.42
N GLU A 200 -7.02 0.64 18.69
CA GLU A 200 -8.25 -0.13 18.81
C GLU A 200 -8.16 -1.15 19.94
N ALA A 201 -9.23 -1.25 20.72
CA ALA A 201 -9.39 -2.29 21.74
C ALA A 201 -10.72 -3.01 21.54
N THR A 202 -10.71 -4.32 21.78
CA THR A 202 -11.90 -5.17 21.78
C THR A 202 -11.99 -5.89 23.12
N TYR A 203 -13.16 -5.84 23.73
CA TYR A 203 -13.50 -6.60 24.93
C TYR A 203 -14.69 -7.52 24.67
N THR A 204 -14.53 -8.80 24.96
CA THR A 204 -15.60 -9.80 24.90
C THR A 204 -16.33 -9.83 26.23
N LEU A 205 -17.61 -9.49 26.23
CA LEU A 205 -18.44 -9.48 27.43
C LEU A 205 -18.60 -10.89 28.02
N GLN A 206 -18.14 -11.07 29.25
CA GLN A 206 -18.21 -12.33 30.00
C GLN A 206 -18.60 -12.08 31.46
N GLY A 207 -19.19 -13.09 32.09
CA GLY A 207 -19.53 -13.06 33.52
C GLY A 207 -20.92 -13.63 33.84
N GLN A 208 -21.03 -14.31 34.99
CA GLN A 208 -22.27 -14.94 35.43
C GLN A 208 -23.39 -13.94 35.73
N LYS A 209 -23.05 -12.69 36.08
CA LYS A 209 -24.01 -11.62 36.33
C LYS A 209 -24.57 -10.97 35.05
N LEU A 210 -23.95 -11.22 33.89
CA LEU A 210 -24.46 -10.70 32.61
C LEU A 210 -25.62 -11.56 32.09
N PRO A 211 -26.66 -10.94 31.51
CA PRO A 211 -27.70 -11.65 30.77
C PRO A 211 -27.10 -12.57 29.70
N MET A 212 -27.69 -13.76 29.52
CA MET A 212 -27.19 -14.77 28.57
C MET A 212 -26.99 -14.21 27.15
N TRP A 213 -27.88 -13.33 26.72
CA TRP A 213 -27.81 -12.70 25.39
C TRP A 213 -26.61 -11.75 25.22
N MET A 214 -26.06 -11.19 26.30
CA MET A 214 -24.88 -10.31 26.27
C MET A 214 -23.56 -11.07 26.32
N ARG A 215 -23.54 -12.30 26.84
CA ARG A 215 -22.32 -13.10 26.95
C ARG A 215 -21.76 -13.42 25.56
N GLY A 216 -20.46 -13.26 25.38
CA GLY A 216 -19.79 -13.45 24.09
C GLY A 216 -20.07 -12.37 23.04
N VAL A 217 -20.61 -11.21 23.44
CA VAL A 217 -20.66 -10.01 22.58
C VAL A 217 -19.30 -9.34 22.63
N ASP A 218 -18.70 -9.10 21.47
CA ASP A 218 -17.49 -8.28 21.35
C ASP A 218 -17.90 -6.81 21.25
N VAL A 219 -17.35 -5.98 22.12
CA VAL A 219 -17.44 -4.51 22.05
C VAL A 219 -16.06 -4.00 21.67
N ARG A 220 -15.98 -3.29 20.54
CA ARG A 220 -14.74 -2.76 20.01
C ARG A 220 -14.84 -1.26 19.84
N MET A 221 -13.82 -0.55 20.32
CA MET A 221 -13.67 0.88 20.14
C MET A 221 -12.35 1.15 19.44
N GLY A 222 -12.41 1.89 18.34
CA GLY A 222 -11.27 2.39 17.59
C GLY A 222 -11.25 3.92 17.58
N ILE A 223 -10.06 4.50 17.69
CA ILE A 223 -9.82 5.92 17.49
C ILE A 223 -8.68 6.07 16.48
N GLY A 224 -8.80 7.04 15.59
CA GLY A 224 -7.79 7.32 14.58
C GLY A 224 -7.57 8.82 14.41
N ALA A 225 -6.36 9.19 14.02
CA ALA A 225 -6.01 10.56 13.67
C ALA A 225 -4.94 10.59 12.58
N ASP A 226 -5.07 11.55 11.67
CA ASP A 226 -4.13 11.85 10.61
C ASP A 226 -3.63 13.28 10.75
N PHE A 227 -2.34 13.49 10.58
CA PHE A 227 -1.70 14.79 10.66
C PHE A 227 -0.81 15.01 9.45
N GLY A 228 -1.16 15.97 8.59
CA GLY A 228 -0.30 16.31 7.48
C GLY A 228 -1.00 16.92 6.29
N SER A 229 -0.19 17.32 5.31
CA SER A 229 -0.67 18.03 4.11
C SER A 229 -1.05 17.08 2.96
N VAL A 230 -0.74 15.78 3.08
CA VAL A 230 -1.14 14.79 2.06
C VAL A 230 -2.65 14.63 2.04
N LEU A 231 -3.31 14.54 3.21
CA LEU A 231 -4.77 14.41 3.32
C LEU A 231 -5.50 15.74 3.58
N GLY A 232 -4.85 16.87 3.31
CA GLY A 232 -5.49 18.19 3.44
C GLY A 232 -5.61 18.73 4.88
N GLY A 233 -4.87 18.19 5.84
CA GLY A 233 -4.79 18.72 7.19
C GLY A 233 -4.91 17.64 8.27
N ASN A 234 -5.43 18.06 9.42
CA ASN A 234 -5.62 17.16 10.56
C ASN A 234 -7.02 16.54 10.50
N ASN A 235 -7.08 15.22 10.54
CA ASN A 235 -8.33 14.47 10.57
C ASN A 235 -8.36 13.58 11.81
N TYR A 236 -9.55 13.31 12.35
CA TYR A 236 -9.72 12.39 13.47
C TYR A 236 -11.08 11.73 13.41
N GLY A 237 -11.17 10.52 13.95
CA GLY A 237 -12.39 9.73 13.91
C GLY A 237 -12.43 8.70 15.03
N MET A 238 -13.65 8.25 15.33
CA MET A 238 -13.87 7.14 16.25
C MET A 238 -14.86 6.15 15.65
N GLN A 239 -14.71 4.88 16.01
CA GLN A 239 -15.60 3.81 15.59
C GLN A 239 -15.97 2.95 16.79
N LEU A 240 -17.26 2.72 16.98
CA LEU A 240 -17.80 1.72 17.89
C LEU A 240 -18.35 0.56 17.08
N THR A 241 -17.92 -0.66 17.39
CA THR A 241 -18.41 -1.89 16.76
C THR A 241 -18.92 -2.84 17.81
N ILE A 242 -20.12 -3.37 17.60
CA ILE A 242 -20.72 -4.42 18.43
C ILE A 242 -20.85 -5.66 17.55
N THR A 243 -20.26 -6.78 17.98
CA THR A 243 -20.33 -8.04 17.25
C THR A 243 -20.89 -9.13 18.14
N LYS A 244 -21.98 -9.76 17.70
CA LYS A 244 -22.51 -10.98 18.31
C LYS A 244 -22.21 -12.15 17.39
N ARG A 245 -21.57 -13.20 17.94
CA ARG A 245 -21.36 -14.46 17.24
C ARG A 245 -22.38 -15.48 17.72
N GLY A 246 -23.07 -16.15 16.80
CA GLY A 246 -24.08 -17.16 17.12
C GLY A 246 -24.91 -17.55 15.90
N LEU A 247 -25.70 -18.61 16.03
CA LEU A 247 -26.69 -19.00 15.04
C LEU A 247 -27.96 -18.16 15.26
N LEU A 248 -28.37 -17.40 14.25
CA LEU A 248 -29.70 -16.78 14.23
C LEU A 248 -30.74 -17.92 14.14
N GLY A 249 -31.44 -18.21 15.25
CA GLY A 249 -32.67 -19.02 15.19
C GLY A 249 -32.67 -20.43 15.77
N LYS A 250 -31.70 -20.85 16.60
CA LYS A 250 -31.95 -22.00 17.49
C LYS A 250 -32.48 -21.53 18.83
N LYS A 251 -33.80 -21.71 19.02
CA LYS A 251 -34.44 -21.72 20.34
C LYS A 251 -33.87 -22.85 21.18
#